data_AF-A0A4W5KF85-F1
#
_entry.id   AF-A0A4W5KF85-F1
#
_cell.length_a   1.000
_cell.length_b   1.000
_cell.length_c   1.000
_cell.angle_alpha   90.00
_cell.angle_beta   90.00
_cell.angle_gamma   90.00
#
_symmetry.space_group_name_H-M   'P 1'
#
loop_
_entity.id
_entity.type
_entity.pdbx_description
1 polymer ?
#
loop_
_entity_poly.entity_id
_entity_poly.type
_entity_poly.pdbx_seq_one_letter_code
_entity_poly.pdbx_strand_id
1 'polypeptide(L)'
;TLFLSLSLALSLPVCVYFSVSLSVSLSLSLSLSLSVSLSVPLSLCRSLCPSLSLSLSLSLQSYQSLSSISVSSDLPSIVVRPLQYFGDVSKTVSELREKLEDFLKGEWTKISTTVNIVDVVLPPEPKTREQLLQYSCQLTLDPNTADTHLSLSKGNRKVTYTRQVQPYPGHPDRFTNWCQVLCREGLSGCCYWEVEWSGYVDTAVSYKDISRTERGGGFGLNNKSWTIQCYNGGYWFRHNNVVTKVSGPQSSRVGVYLDHKAGTLSFYSVSDTMTLLHRVQTTFTQPLYPGFWLNFFNGTAELVKL
;
A
#
# COMPACT_ATOMS: atom_id res chain seq x y z
N THR A 1 12.40 30.11 -34.86
CA THR A 1 11.23 29.22 -34.99
C THR A 1 10.99 28.60 -33.62
N LEU A 2 9.79 28.75 -33.06
CA LEU A 2 9.45 28.26 -31.72
C LEU A 2 9.04 26.77 -31.85
N PHE A 3 9.67 25.87 -31.10
CA PHE A 3 9.21 24.48 -31.01
C PHE A 3 8.71 24.20 -29.60
N LEU A 4 7.47 23.70 -29.51
CA LEU A 4 6.86 23.24 -28.28
C LEU A 4 7.02 21.71 -28.24
N SER A 5 7.79 21.19 -27.29
CA SER A 5 7.91 19.74 -27.07
C SER A 5 7.34 19.39 -25.70
N LEU A 6 6.33 18.52 -25.68
CA LEU A 6 5.80 17.95 -24.44
C LEU A 6 6.49 16.60 -24.21
N SER A 7 7.24 16.47 -23.11
CA SER A 7 7.92 15.23 -22.75
C SER A 7 7.47 14.75 -21.38
N LEU A 8 6.93 13.53 -21.32
CA LEU A 8 6.47 12.87 -20.10
C LEU A 8 7.60 11.98 -19.56
N ALA A 9 8.10 12.25 -18.35
CA ALA A 9 9.11 11.42 -17.70
C ALA A 9 8.60 10.97 -16.31
N LEU A 10 8.73 9.67 -16.02
CA LEU A 10 8.43 9.08 -14.71
C LEU A 10 9.74 8.80 -13.96
N SER A 11 9.88 9.34 -12.76
CA SER A 11 10.97 8.99 -11.84
C SER A 11 10.48 8.97 -10.39
N LEU A 12 10.73 7.85 -9.69
CA LEU A 12 10.65 7.69 -8.22
C LEU A 12 12.11 7.58 -7.72
N PRO A 13 12.55 8.26 -6.63
CA PRO A 13 12.05 8.01 -5.27
C PRO A 13 12.04 9.23 -4.30
N VAL A 14 11.72 8.92 -3.04
CA VAL A 14 11.42 9.71 -1.83
C VAL A 14 12.53 10.68 -1.37
N CYS A 15 12.16 11.94 -1.12
CA CYS A 15 12.54 12.84 0.00
C CYS A 15 12.10 14.28 -0.33
N VAL A 16 11.16 14.88 0.42
CA VAL A 16 10.67 16.25 0.14
C VAL A 16 11.54 17.27 0.85
N TYR A 17 12.52 17.82 0.12
CA TYR A 17 12.97 19.20 0.28
C TYR A 17 12.25 20.05 -0.77
N PHE A 18 11.80 21.25 -0.39
CA PHE A 18 11.39 22.25 -1.38
C PHE A 18 12.65 22.69 -2.14
N SER A 19 12.73 22.38 -3.43
CA SER A 19 13.78 22.92 -4.29
C SER A 19 13.17 23.39 -5.61
N VAL A 20 13.35 24.68 -5.90
CA VAL A 20 13.20 25.21 -7.25
C VAL A 20 14.57 25.04 -7.89
N SER A 21 14.73 24.04 -8.75
CA SER A 21 15.98 23.84 -9.47
C SER A 21 15.94 24.60 -10.81
N LEU A 22 16.83 25.58 -10.94
CA LEU A 22 17.16 26.19 -12.22
C LEU A 22 18.30 25.35 -12.83
N SER A 23 18.04 24.60 -13.89
CA SER A 23 19.10 23.88 -14.60
C SER A 23 19.47 24.61 -15.88
N VAL A 24 20.76 24.95 -16.01
CA VAL A 24 21.36 25.49 -17.24
C VAL A 24 22.17 24.35 -17.85
N SER A 25 21.67 23.75 -18.93
CA SER A 25 22.39 22.71 -19.66
C SER A 25 23.20 23.35 -20.79
N LEU A 26 24.52 23.12 -20.81
CA LEU A 26 25.34 23.36 -21.99
C LEU A 26 25.32 22.10 -22.85
N SER A 27 24.69 22.19 -24.03
CA SER A 27 24.85 21.17 -25.07
C SER A 27 25.94 21.62 -26.05
N LEU A 28 26.74 20.66 -26.55
CA LEU A 28 27.99 20.85 -27.31
C LEU A 28 27.84 21.47 -28.72
N SER A 29 26.69 22.05 -29.05
CA SER A 29 26.52 22.97 -30.16
C SER A 29 26.27 24.36 -29.57
N LEU A 30 27.13 25.34 -29.87
CA LEU A 30 27.13 26.72 -29.32
C LEU A 30 25.73 27.36 -29.25
N SER A 31 24.96 27.01 -28.22
CA SER A 31 23.61 27.51 -27.98
C SER A 31 23.34 27.40 -26.48
N LEU A 32 23.07 28.56 -25.86
CA LEU A 32 22.56 28.61 -24.49
C LEU A 32 21.06 28.35 -24.55
N SER A 33 20.64 27.13 -24.19
CA SER A 33 19.23 26.83 -23.97
C SER A 33 18.86 27.13 -22.52
N LEU A 34 17.96 28.08 -22.29
CA LEU A 34 17.35 28.33 -20.99
C LEU A 34 16.07 27.48 -20.89
N SER A 35 16.08 26.43 -20.08
CA SER A 35 14.89 25.62 -19.81
C SER A 35 14.34 25.91 -18.42
N VAL A 36 13.12 26.44 -18.35
CA VAL A 36 12.37 26.57 -17.09
C VAL A 36 11.46 25.35 -16.98
N SER A 37 11.70 24.48 -15.99
CA SER A 37 10.87 23.32 -15.71
C SER A 37 10.03 23.57 -14.47
N LEU A 38 8.71 23.62 -14.62
CA LEU A 38 7.77 23.66 -13.51
C LEU A 38 7.38 22.22 -13.15
N SER A 39 7.73 21.76 -11.96
CA SER A 39 7.30 20.45 -11.45
C SER A 39 6.36 20.67 -10.26
N VAL A 40 5.06 20.50 -10.48
CA VAL A 40 4.03 20.53 -9.42
C VAL A 40 3.81 19.09 -8.96
N PRO A 41 4.26 18.67 -7.75
CA PRO A 41 3.87 17.37 -7.24
C PRO A 41 2.39 17.43 -6.82
N LEU A 42 1.53 16.77 -7.58
CA LEU A 42 0.19 16.39 -7.11
C LEU A 42 0.36 15.30 -6.04
N SER A 43 0.47 15.71 -4.79
CA SER A 43 0.41 14.80 -3.66
C SER A 43 -1.04 14.40 -3.41
N LEU A 44 -1.47 13.26 -3.96
CA LEU A 44 -2.59 12.53 -3.39
C LEU A 44 -2.02 11.31 -2.66
N CYS A 45 -1.82 11.42 -1.34
CA CYS A 45 -1.53 10.25 -0.52
C CYS A 45 -1.97 10.43 0.93
N ARG A 46 -2.86 9.54 1.37
CA ARG A 46 -2.36 8.44 2.19
C ARG A 46 -2.27 7.17 1.32
N SER A 47 -1.03 6.92 0.90
CA SER A 47 -0.45 5.70 0.29
C SER A 47 -0.99 5.16 -1.03
N LEU A 48 -0.67 5.86 -2.14
CA LEU A 48 -0.20 5.34 -3.45
C LEU A 48 -0.12 6.54 -4.42
N CYS A 49 1.04 7.20 -4.48
CA CYS A 49 1.22 8.41 -5.28
C CYS A 49 1.85 8.05 -6.63
N PRO A 50 1.14 8.12 -7.77
CA PRO A 50 1.77 8.57 -8.99
C PRO A 50 1.78 10.11 -8.93
N SER A 51 2.92 10.69 -8.55
CA SER A 51 3.12 12.12 -8.76
C SER A 51 3.15 12.39 -10.26
N LEU A 52 2.03 12.82 -10.84
CA LEU A 52 2.03 13.43 -12.16
C LEU A 52 2.73 14.79 -12.05
N SER A 53 4.00 14.84 -12.45
CA SER A 53 4.68 16.11 -12.69
C SER A 53 4.53 16.48 -14.16
N LEU A 54 3.78 17.54 -14.43
CA LEU A 54 3.65 18.15 -15.76
C LEU A 54 4.78 19.16 -15.93
N SER A 55 5.87 18.76 -16.59
CA SER A 55 6.95 19.69 -16.95
C SER A 55 6.67 20.32 -18.31
N LEU A 56 6.43 21.64 -18.31
CA LEU A 56 6.40 22.47 -19.51
C LEU A 56 7.80 23.04 -19.74
N SER A 57 8.49 22.61 -20.79
CA SER A 57 9.80 23.13 -21.19
C SER A 57 9.67 24.03 -22.43
N LEU A 58 9.97 25.32 -22.27
CA LEU A 58 10.07 26.28 -23.37
C LEU A 58 11.55 26.37 -23.78
N SER A 59 11.89 25.95 -25.00
CA SER A 59 13.26 26.12 -25.53
C SER A 59 13.29 27.27 -26.55
N LEU A 60 14.17 28.23 -26.32
CA LEU A 60 14.45 29.33 -27.24
C LEU A 60 15.83 29.09 -27.88
N GLN A 61 15.84 28.67 -29.15
CA GLN A 61 17.09 28.59 -29.92
C GLN A 61 17.37 29.92 -30.60
N SER A 62 18.48 30.57 -30.22
CA SER A 62 19.10 31.63 -31.02
C SER A 62 19.98 30.99 -32.09
N TYR A 63 19.63 31.18 -33.36
CA TYR A 63 20.53 30.83 -34.47
C TYR A 63 21.42 32.05 -34.74
N GLN A 64 22.72 31.94 -34.43
CA GLN A 64 23.71 32.80 -35.07
C GLN A 64 23.99 32.22 -36.46
N SER A 65 23.47 32.86 -37.50
CA SER A 65 23.89 32.56 -38.88
C SER A 65 25.34 32.99 -39.07
N LEU A 66 26.18 32.02 -39.45
CA LEU A 66 27.56 32.27 -39.87
C LEU A 66 27.58 33.25 -41.04
N SER A 67 28.15 34.43 -40.83
CA SER A 67 28.75 35.20 -41.90
C SER A 67 30.20 35.47 -41.52
N SER A 68 31.09 34.63 -42.05
CA SER A 68 32.48 35.00 -42.24
C SER A 68 32.55 35.79 -43.55
N ILE A 69 32.63 37.11 -43.45
CA ILE A 69 33.20 37.93 -44.52
C ILE A 69 34.31 38.75 -43.88
N SER A 70 35.55 38.35 -44.20
CA SER A 70 36.75 39.11 -43.98
C SER A 70 36.71 40.38 -44.83
N VAL A 71 37.09 41.54 -44.26
CA VAL A 71 38.00 42.54 -44.86
C VAL A 71 38.19 43.69 -43.85
N SER A 72 39.48 43.96 -43.58
CA SER A 72 40.20 45.24 -43.36
C SER A 72 39.50 46.46 -42.74
N SER A 73 40.29 47.12 -41.87
CA SER A 73 40.15 48.42 -41.22
C SER A 73 39.56 49.55 -42.09
N ASP A 74 38.39 50.07 -41.69
CA ASP A 74 38.08 51.48 -41.37
C ASP A 74 36.55 51.76 -41.45
N LEU A 75 35.99 52.45 -40.43
CA LEU A 75 34.60 52.99 -40.24
C LEU A 75 33.50 52.11 -39.57
N PRO A 76 32.43 52.76 -39.03
CA PRO A 76 32.16 53.04 -37.62
C PRO A 76 31.53 51.87 -36.84
N SER A 77 31.61 51.90 -35.50
CA SER A 77 31.05 50.87 -34.64
C SER A 77 29.54 50.70 -34.82
N ILE A 78 29.14 49.55 -35.37
CA ILE A 78 27.74 49.12 -35.38
C ILE A 78 27.36 48.81 -33.94
N VAL A 79 26.59 49.72 -33.33
CA VAL A 79 25.90 49.48 -32.06
C VAL A 79 24.83 48.43 -32.32
N VAL A 80 25.15 47.17 -32.07
CA VAL A 80 24.15 46.12 -31.93
C VAL A 80 23.40 46.39 -30.64
N ARG A 81 22.20 46.98 -30.73
CA ARG A 81 21.30 47.18 -29.59
C ARG A 81 20.76 45.81 -29.14
N PRO A 82 20.99 45.39 -27.90
CA PRO A 82 20.37 44.18 -27.39
C PRO A 82 19.03 44.52 -26.70
N LEU A 83 18.11 43.54 -26.72
CA LEU A 83 17.06 43.34 -25.70
C LEU A 83 15.85 44.29 -25.66
N GLN A 84 15.05 44.37 -26.74
CA GLN A 84 13.65 44.85 -26.62
C GLN A 84 12.58 43.81 -26.99
N TYR A 85 12.94 42.70 -27.65
CA TYR A 85 11.97 41.74 -28.19
C TYR A 85 11.49 40.68 -27.17
N PHE A 86 12.18 40.51 -26.05
CA PHE A 86 11.86 39.47 -25.05
C PHE A 86 10.90 39.93 -23.95
N GLY A 87 10.66 41.24 -23.80
CA GLY A 87 9.73 41.76 -22.80
C GLY A 87 8.30 41.32 -23.07
N ASP A 88 7.85 41.42 -24.32
CA ASP A 88 6.48 41.06 -24.72
C ASP A 88 6.24 39.54 -24.65
N VAL A 89 7.24 38.75 -25.01
CA VAL A 89 7.18 37.28 -24.89
C VAL A 89 7.17 36.85 -23.42
N SER A 90 8.00 37.45 -22.57
CA SER A 90 7.99 37.17 -21.14
C SER A 90 6.66 37.57 -20.50
N LYS A 91 6.08 38.70 -20.92
CA LYS A 91 4.79 39.18 -20.43
C LYS A 91 3.66 38.23 -20.80
N THR A 92 3.57 37.82 -22.06
CA THR A 92 2.55 36.88 -22.54
C THR A 92 2.66 35.50 -21.88
N VAL A 93 3.87 35.00 -21.61
CA VAL A 93 4.08 33.76 -20.87
C VAL A 93 3.63 33.89 -19.40
N SER A 94 3.91 35.02 -18.75
CA SER A 94 3.42 35.30 -17.39
C SER A 94 1.90 35.37 -17.34
N GLU A 95 1.25 36.02 -18.31
CA GLU A 95 -0.21 36.09 -18.41
C GLU A 95 -0.85 34.70 -18.63
N LEU A 96 -0.23 33.84 -19.44
CA LEU A 96 -0.66 32.46 -19.63
C LEU A 96 -0.53 31.65 -18.33
N ARG A 97 0.57 31.85 -17.59
CA ARG A 97 0.81 31.19 -16.30
C ARG A 97 -0.28 31.53 -15.30
N GLU A 98 -0.61 32.81 -15.13
CA GLU A 98 -1.65 33.23 -14.18
C GLU A 98 -3.02 32.65 -14.56
N LYS A 99 -3.38 32.68 -15.86
CA LYS A 99 -4.62 32.06 -16.35
C LYS A 99 -4.69 30.56 -16.08
N LEU A 100 -3.58 29.85 -16.25
CA LEU A 100 -3.52 28.41 -15.98
C LEU A 100 -3.61 28.12 -14.48
N GLU A 101 -2.92 28.90 -13.64
CA GLU A 101 -3.01 28.79 -12.18
C GLU A 101 -4.44 29.03 -11.68
N ASP A 102 -5.12 30.05 -12.21
CA ASP A 102 -6.49 30.36 -11.86
C ASP A 102 -7.48 29.30 -12.36
N PHE A 103 -7.30 28.79 -13.57
CA PHE A 103 -8.10 27.68 -14.09
C PHE A 103 -7.92 26.43 -13.23
N LEU A 104 -6.68 26.08 -12.88
CA LEU A 104 -6.39 24.93 -12.03
C LEU A 104 -6.95 25.11 -10.62
N LYS A 105 -6.84 26.29 -10.01
CA LYS A 105 -7.46 26.57 -8.70
C LYS A 105 -8.98 26.45 -8.75
N GLY A 106 -9.62 26.97 -9.81
CA GLY A 106 -11.07 26.94 -9.99
C GLY A 106 -11.61 25.53 -10.22
N GLU A 107 -10.99 24.78 -11.12
CA GLU A 107 -11.38 23.39 -11.37
C GLU A 107 -11.03 22.47 -10.19
N TRP A 108 -9.89 22.69 -9.52
CA TRP A 108 -9.52 21.95 -8.32
C TRP A 108 -10.50 22.20 -7.17
N THR A 109 -10.92 23.44 -6.95
CA THR A 109 -11.91 23.74 -5.90
C THR A 109 -13.26 23.12 -6.21
N LYS A 110 -13.71 23.11 -7.48
CA LYS A 110 -14.93 22.39 -7.91
C LYS A 110 -14.82 20.89 -7.69
N ILE A 111 -13.72 20.26 -8.14
CA ILE A 111 -13.49 18.83 -7.93
C ILE A 111 -13.40 18.53 -6.44
N SER A 112 -12.69 19.34 -5.65
CA SER A 112 -12.57 19.18 -4.20
C SER A 112 -13.90 19.35 -3.48
N THR A 113 -14.78 20.24 -3.93
CA THR A 113 -16.13 20.39 -3.34
C THR A 113 -17.05 19.25 -3.76
N THR A 114 -17.01 18.80 -5.02
CA THR A 114 -17.73 17.60 -5.46
C THR A 114 -17.25 16.34 -4.71
N VAL A 115 -15.94 16.19 -4.50
CA VAL A 115 -15.35 15.07 -3.75
C VAL A 115 -15.61 15.18 -2.25
N ASN A 116 -15.69 16.37 -1.66
CA ASN A 116 -16.14 16.53 -0.26
C ASN A 116 -17.64 16.26 -0.08
N ILE A 117 -18.47 16.45 -1.11
CA ILE A 117 -19.90 16.06 -1.08
C ILE A 117 -20.04 14.54 -1.24
N VAL A 118 -19.14 13.91 -2.01
CA VAL A 118 -18.95 12.46 -2.03
C VAL A 118 -17.88 12.11 -0.98
N ASP A 119 -18.10 12.54 0.26
CA ASP A 119 -17.54 11.81 1.38
C ASP A 119 -18.06 10.38 1.17
N VAL A 120 -17.18 9.48 0.71
CA VAL A 120 -17.44 8.05 0.76
C VAL A 120 -17.49 7.79 2.25
N VAL A 121 -18.67 8.01 2.84
CA VAL A 121 -19.00 7.61 4.19
C VAL A 121 -18.78 6.11 4.17
N LEU A 122 -17.57 5.70 4.55
CA LEU A 122 -17.27 4.31 4.80
C LEU A 122 -18.37 3.86 5.77
N PRO A 123 -19.13 2.82 5.43
CA PRO A 123 -20.20 2.37 6.31
C PRO A 123 -19.61 2.19 7.71
N PRO A 124 -20.33 2.63 8.76
CA PRO A 124 -19.83 2.53 10.11
C PRO A 124 -19.47 1.07 10.41
N GLU A 125 -18.37 0.87 11.13
CA GLU A 125 -17.89 -0.48 11.43
C GLU A 125 -19.01 -1.30 12.08
N PRO A 126 -19.23 -2.55 11.64
CA PRO A 126 -20.24 -3.41 12.19
C PRO A 126 -20.11 -3.55 13.71
N LYS A 127 -21.20 -3.32 14.44
CA LYS A 127 -21.21 -3.37 15.92
C LYS A 127 -21.88 -4.63 16.45
N THR A 128 -22.73 -5.28 15.65
CA THR A 128 -23.43 -6.50 16.05
C THR A 128 -22.95 -7.69 15.23
N ARG A 129 -23.16 -8.90 15.77
CA ARG A 129 -22.82 -10.14 15.07
C ARG A 129 -23.57 -10.26 13.75
N GLU A 130 -24.84 -9.86 13.71
CA GLU A 130 -25.70 -9.91 12.51
C GLU A 130 -25.14 -9.02 11.39
N GLN A 131 -24.62 -7.85 11.74
CA GLN A 131 -23.97 -6.96 10.77
C GLN A 131 -22.64 -7.55 10.27
N LEU A 132 -21.86 -8.18 11.14
CA LEU A 132 -20.62 -8.85 10.77
C LEU A 132 -20.84 -10.05 9.84
N LEU A 133 -21.93 -10.81 10.06
CA LEU A 133 -22.30 -11.96 9.23
C LEU A 133 -22.59 -11.57 7.76
N GLN A 134 -22.96 -10.31 7.49
CA GLN A 134 -23.12 -9.80 6.12
C GLN A 134 -21.80 -9.79 5.33
N TYR A 135 -20.66 -9.78 6.02
CA TYR A 135 -19.32 -9.84 5.44
C TYR A 135 -18.71 -11.24 5.51
N SER A 136 -19.52 -12.28 5.77
CA SER A 136 -19.03 -13.65 5.90
C SER A 136 -18.26 -14.10 4.65
N CYS A 137 -17.05 -14.63 4.86
CA CYS A 137 -16.21 -15.16 3.80
C CYS A 137 -16.06 -16.68 3.92
N GLN A 138 -16.10 -17.37 2.78
CA GLN A 138 -15.81 -18.80 2.72
C GLN A 138 -14.29 -18.98 2.59
N LEU A 139 -13.69 -19.65 3.57
CA LEU A 139 -12.25 -19.88 3.65
C LEU A 139 -11.94 -21.36 3.58
N THR A 140 -10.80 -21.69 2.98
CA THR A 140 -10.30 -23.06 2.89
C THR A 140 -8.80 -23.12 3.16
N LEU A 141 -8.39 -24.08 3.98
CA LEU A 141 -6.99 -24.31 4.31
C LEU A 141 -6.22 -24.81 3.09
N ASP A 142 -5.01 -24.30 2.90
CA ASP A 142 -4.14 -24.69 1.80
C ASP A 142 -3.20 -25.84 2.23
N PRO A 143 -3.41 -27.07 1.72
CA PRO A 143 -2.51 -28.20 1.98
C PRO A 143 -1.08 -27.98 1.50
N ASN A 144 -0.85 -27.03 0.58
CA ASN A 144 0.50 -26.70 0.11
C ASN A 144 1.28 -25.87 1.11
N THR A 145 0.60 -25.20 2.04
CA THR A 145 1.24 -24.40 3.10
C THR A 145 1.37 -25.15 4.42
N ALA A 146 0.50 -26.14 4.66
CA ALA A 146 0.41 -26.86 5.93
C ALA A 146 1.72 -27.58 6.29
N ASP A 147 2.22 -27.32 7.50
CA ASP A 147 3.29 -28.13 8.08
C ASP A 147 2.92 -29.62 8.13
N THR A 148 3.93 -30.48 8.03
CA THR A 148 3.70 -31.93 7.92
C THR A 148 3.14 -32.57 9.19
N HIS A 149 3.16 -31.90 10.34
CA HIS A 149 2.50 -32.40 11.56
C HIS A 149 1.03 -31.97 11.66
N LEU A 150 0.54 -31.16 10.73
CA LEU A 150 -0.85 -30.73 10.69
C LEU A 150 -1.66 -31.64 9.78
N SER A 151 -2.75 -32.19 10.28
CA SER A 151 -3.71 -32.95 9.48
C SER A 151 -4.92 -32.08 9.14
N LEU A 152 -5.21 -31.96 7.85
CA LEU A 152 -6.37 -31.24 7.32
C LEU A 152 -7.55 -32.19 7.10
N SER A 153 -8.74 -31.77 7.53
CA SER A 153 -9.98 -32.57 7.42
C SER A 153 -11.21 -31.68 7.17
N LYS A 154 -12.40 -32.31 7.07
CA LYS A 154 -13.69 -31.64 6.81
C LYS A 154 -13.69 -30.76 5.55
N GLY A 155 -13.06 -31.24 4.48
CA GLY A 155 -12.88 -30.50 3.24
C GLY A 155 -11.93 -29.30 3.43
N ASN A 156 -10.81 -29.52 4.11
CA ASN A 156 -9.80 -28.49 4.43
C ASN A 156 -10.36 -27.30 5.22
N ARG A 157 -11.30 -27.55 6.12
CA ARG A 157 -11.82 -26.51 7.04
C ARG A 157 -11.39 -26.72 8.48
N LYS A 158 -10.96 -27.94 8.82
CA LYS A 158 -10.44 -28.27 10.14
C LYS A 158 -8.98 -28.66 10.05
N VAL A 159 -8.18 -28.12 10.96
CA VAL A 159 -6.78 -28.50 11.18
C VAL A 159 -6.61 -29.06 12.59
N THR A 160 -5.85 -30.13 12.68
CA THR A 160 -5.51 -30.81 13.93
C THR A 160 -4.02 -31.07 13.98
N TYR A 161 -3.40 -30.83 15.13
CA TYR A 161 -2.02 -31.24 15.36
C TYR A 161 -1.95 -32.77 15.52
N THR A 162 -1.01 -33.40 14.83
CA THR A 162 -0.78 -34.84 14.90
C THR A 162 0.71 -35.14 15.07
N ARG A 163 1.04 -36.16 15.86
CA ARG A 163 2.44 -36.62 16.00
C ARG A 163 2.94 -37.34 14.74
N GLN A 164 2.03 -37.86 13.93
CA GLN A 164 2.37 -38.56 12.70
C GLN A 164 2.55 -37.56 11.56
N VAL A 165 3.67 -37.68 10.85
CA VAL A 165 3.97 -36.86 9.68
C VAL A 165 2.97 -37.20 8.57
N GLN A 166 2.23 -36.20 8.10
CA GLN A 166 1.30 -36.32 7.00
C GLN A 166 2.06 -36.40 5.67
N PRO A 167 1.59 -37.22 4.70
CA PRO A 167 2.29 -37.49 3.45
C PRO A 167 2.10 -36.36 2.42
N TYR A 168 2.40 -35.12 2.81
CA TYR A 168 2.29 -33.99 1.91
C TYR A 168 3.50 -33.91 0.96
N PRO A 169 3.31 -33.59 -0.33
CA PRO A 169 4.42 -33.42 -1.26
C PRO A 169 5.25 -32.17 -0.89
N GLY A 170 6.53 -32.18 -1.25
CA GLY A 170 7.39 -31.01 -1.11
C GLY A 170 6.82 -29.81 -1.86
N HIS A 171 6.75 -28.65 -1.22
CA HIS A 171 6.22 -27.41 -1.81
C HIS A 171 6.94 -26.19 -1.23
N PRO A 172 7.30 -25.17 -2.05
CA PRO A 172 8.02 -23.99 -1.57
C PRO A 172 7.25 -23.17 -0.53
N ASP A 173 5.91 -23.16 -0.62
CA ASP A 173 5.06 -22.43 0.33
C ASP A 173 4.81 -23.18 1.66
N ARG A 174 5.35 -24.40 1.81
CA ARG A 174 5.12 -25.24 2.99
C ARG A 174 5.92 -24.73 4.18
N PHE A 175 5.24 -24.53 5.32
CA PHE A 175 5.95 -24.29 6.58
C PHE A 175 6.69 -25.55 7.03
N THR A 176 7.96 -25.40 7.41
CA THR A 176 8.80 -26.53 7.84
C THR A 176 9.31 -26.44 9.28
N ASN A 177 9.28 -25.24 9.86
CA ASN A 177 9.78 -25.00 11.23
C ASN A 177 8.68 -24.85 12.28
N TRP A 178 7.47 -24.54 11.84
CA TRP A 178 6.35 -24.19 12.70
C TRP A 178 5.11 -24.92 12.22
N CYS A 179 4.33 -25.48 13.14
CA CYS A 179 3.07 -26.16 12.85
C CYS A 179 1.98 -25.17 12.42
N GLN A 180 2.16 -24.59 11.24
CA GLN A 180 1.35 -23.51 10.67
C GLN A 180 0.70 -23.91 9.36
N VAL A 181 -0.42 -23.27 9.06
CA VAL A 181 -1.13 -23.38 7.79
C VAL A 181 -1.78 -22.04 7.47
N LEU A 182 -1.83 -21.67 6.19
CA LEU A 182 -2.63 -20.55 5.69
C LEU A 182 -3.85 -21.06 4.92
N CYS A 183 -4.86 -20.21 4.82
CA CYS A 183 -5.95 -20.36 3.87
C CYS A 183 -5.48 -20.02 2.45
N ARG A 184 -6.24 -20.47 1.46
CA ARG A 184 -5.98 -20.22 0.03
C ARG A 184 -6.36 -18.79 -0.37
N GLU A 185 -7.39 -18.26 0.27
CA GLU A 185 -8.01 -16.99 -0.08
C GLU A 185 -7.22 -15.81 0.52
N GLY A 186 -6.68 -14.96 -0.36
CA GLY A 186 -6.08 -13.68 0.02
C GLY A 186 -7.15 -12.60 0.12
N LEU A 187 -7.30 -12.00 1.30
CA LEU A 187 -8.34 -11.03 1.60
C LEU A 187 -7.86 -9.59 1.38
N SER A 188 -8.63 -8.80 0.63
CA SER A 188 -8.34 -7.38 0.33
C SER A 188 -9.56 -6.47 0.43
N GLY A 189 -10.64 -6.96 1.05
CA GLY A 189 -11.87 -6.21 1.28
C GLY A 189 -12.35 -6.35 2.72
N CYS A 190 -13.66 -6.19 2.92
CA CYS A 190 -14.32 -6.47 4.19
C CYS A 190 -14.66 -7.95 4.28
N CYS A 191 -14.18 -8.64 5.30
CA CYS A 191 -14.36 -10.08 5.48
C CYS A 191 -14.53 -10.42 6.96
N TYR A 192 -15.45 -11.34 7.25
CA TYR A 192 -15.70 -11.88 8.57
C TYR A 192 -15.67 -13.41 8.54
N TRP A 193 -15.02 -14.03 9.51
CA TRP A 193 -15.07 -15.49 9.70
C TRP A 193 -15.00 -15.83 11.19
N GLU A 194 -15.52 -17.03 11.51
CA GLU A 194 -15.45 -17.57 12.86
C GLU A 194 -14.62 -18.86 12.86
N VAL A 195 -13.90 -19.06 13.96
CA VAL A 195 -13.03 -20.20 14.19
C VAL A 195 -13.43 -20.85 15.51
N GLU A 196 -13.87 -22.09 15.45
CA GLU A 196 -14.02 -22.95 16.63
C GLU A 196 -12.65 -23.57 16.95
N TRP A 197 -12.22 -23.51 18.20
CA TRP A 197 -10.90 -23.97 18.60
C TRP A 197 -10.92 -24.77 19.90
N SER A 198 -9.93 -25.65 20.07
CA SER A 198 -9.73 -26.43 21.28
C SER A 198 -8.24 -26.54 21.62
N GLY A 199 -7.90 -26.52 22.90
CA GLY A 199 -6.51 -26.64 23.36
C GLY A 199 -5.76 -25.31 23.27
N TYR A 200 -4.61 -25.31 22.59
CA TYR A 200 -3.77 -24.13 22.42
C TYR A 200 -3.60 -23.83 20.93
N VAL A 201 -4.26 -22.76 20.48
CA VAL A 201 -4.37 -22.40 19.07
C VAL A 201 -4.13 -20.92 18.90
N ASP A 202 -3.32 -20.56 17.92
CA ASP A 202 -3.12 -19.21 17.45
C ASP A 202 -3.88 -19.02 16.14
N THR A 203 -4.82 -18.06 16.11
CA THR A 203 -5.52 -17.64 14.89
C THR A 203 -4.85 -16.38 14.36
N ALA A 204 -4.39 -16.41 13.12
CA ALA A 204 -3.59 -15.36 12.52
C ALA A 204 -4.15 -14.87 11.19
N VAL A 205 -3.71 -13.67 10.80
CA VAL A 205 -3.71 -13.20 9.41
C VAL A 205 -2.29 -12.81 9.05
N SER A 206 -1.86 -13.11 7.83
CA SER A 206 -0.50 -12.85 7.39
C SER A 206 -0.39 -12.50 5.91
N TYR A 207 0.63 -11.72 5.54
CA TYR A 207 1.03 -11.60 4.14
C TYR A 207 1.57 -12.92 3.60
N LYS A 208 1.43 -13.13 2.29
CA LYS A 208 1.85 -14.37 1.64
C LYS A 208 3.36 -14.59 1.67
N ASP A 209 4.14 -13.51 1.71
CA ASP A 209 5.60 -13.51 1.71
C ASP A 209 6.21 -13.68 3.12
N ILE A 210 5.43 -14.17 4.09
CA ILE A 210 5.96 -14.65 5.37
C ILE A 210 6.95 -15.81 5.14
N SER A 211 8.04 -15.81 5.92
CA SER A 211 9.06 -16.84 5.84
C SER A 211 8.51 -18.22 6.18
N ARG A 212 8.80 -19.21 5.34
CA ARG A 212 8.32 -20.60 5.50
C ARG A 212 9.31 -21.49 6.26
N THR A 213 10.59 -21.12 6.23
CA THR A 213 11.73 -21.96 6.64
C THR A 213 12.65 -21.31 7.67
N GLU A 214 12.47 -20.03 8.01
CA GLU A 214 13.29 -19.37 9.03
C GLU A 214 12.61 -19.44 10.41
N ARG A 215 13.41 -19.33 11.48
CA ARG A 215 12.86 -19.25 12.85
C ARG A 215 11.95 -18.02 13.03
N GLY A 216 12.17 -16.93 12.30
CA GLY A 216 11.31 -15.74 12.31
C GLY A 216 9.96 -15.90 11.60
N GLY A 217 9.71 -17.03 10.94
CA GLY A 217 8.47 -17.30 10.17
C GLY A 217 7.23 -17.63 11.00
N GLY A 218 7.34 -17.65 12.33
CA GLY A 218 6.20 -17.90 13.22
C GLY A 218 5.20 -16.75 13.23
N PHE A 219 3.90 -17.03 13.29
CA PHE A 219 2.86 -16.01 13.35
C PHE A 219 3.02 -15.13 14.59
N GLY A 220 2.94 -13.82 14.39
CA GLY A 220 3.19 -12.79 15.40
C GLY A 220 4.67 -12.58 15.75
N LEU A 221 5.61 -13.40 15.29
CA LEU A 221 7.06 -13.23 15.53
C LEU A 221 7.71 -12.18 14.59
N ASN A 222 6.94 -11.68 13.63
CA ASN A 222 7.39 -10.79 12.57
C ASN A 222 6.37 -9.68 12.33
N ASN A 223 6.75 -8.70 11.52
CA ASN A 223 5.90 -7.58 11.12
C ASN A 223 4.93 -7.91 9.97
N LYS A 224 4.87 -9.16 9.50
CA LYS A 224 4.03 -9.62 8.39
C LYS A 224 2.79 -10.39 8.84
N SER A 225 2.59 -10.54 10.15
CA SER A 225 1.48 -11.30 10.71
C SER A 225 0.95 -10.69 12.00
N TRP A 226 -0.35 -10.86 12.21
CA TRP A 226 -1.08 -10.46 13.40
C TRP A 226 -1.81 -11.71 13.90
N THR A 227 -1.64 -12.05 15.18
CA THR A 227 -2.23 -13.27 15.73
C THR A 227 -2.92 -13.01 17.06
N ILE A 228 -4.01 -13.73 17.29
CA ILE A 228 -4.59 -13.90 18.62
C ILE A 228 -4.40 -15.36 19.04
N GLN A 229 -3.73 -15.51 20.17
CA GLN A 229 -3.54 -16.78 20.84
C GLN A 229 -4.73 -17.06 21.74
N CYS A 230 -5.21 -18.30 21.68
CA CYS A 230 -6.40 -18.75 22.37
C CYS A 230 -6.09 -20.04 23.14
N TYR A 231 -6.25 -20.01 24.45
CA TYR A 231 -6.20 -21.19 25.31
C TYR A 231 -7.06 -20.99 26.56
N ASN A 232 -7.19 -22.02 27.40
CA ASN A 232 -8.04 -21.98 28.61
C ASN A 232 -7.69 -20.88 29.62
N GLY A 233 -6.49 -20.29 29.55
CA GLY A 233 -6.05 -19.22 30.45
C GLY A 233 -6.35 -17.80 29.95
N GLY A 234 -6.95 -17.65 28.76
CA GLY A 234 -7.33 -16.37 28.18
C GLY A 234 -6.76 -16.14 26.77
N TYR A 235 -6.60 -14.86 26.43
CA TYR A 235 -6.17 -14.44 25.10
C TYR A 235 -4.91 -13.58 25.13
N TRP A 236 -4.04 -13.78 24.14
CA TRP A 236 -2.85 -12.96 23.94
C TRP A 236 -2.77 -12.52 22.49
N PHE A 237 -2.73 -11.22 22.27
CA PHE A 237 -2.43 -10.68 20.96
C PHE A 237 -0.92 -10.63 20.75
N ARG A 238 -0.47 -10.94 19.54
CA ARG A 238 0.94 -10.85 19.18
C ARG A 238 1.15 -10.32 17.76
N HIS A 239 2.09 -9.38 17.63
CA HIS A 239 2.54 -8.81 16.37
C HIS A 239 3.98 -8.31 16.52
N ASN A 240 4.84 -8.55 15.51
CA ASN A 240 6.23 -8.09 15.51
C ASN A 240 7.01 -8.44 16.81
N ASN A 241 6.83 -9.67 17.28
CA ASN A 241 7.37 -10.20 18.52
C ASN A 241 6.90 -9.51 19.81
N VAL A 242 6.01 -8.53 19.73
CA VAL A 242 5.38 -7.88 20.89
C VAL A 242 4.14 -8.68 21.27
N VAL A 243 4.07 -9.06 22.55
CA VAL A 243 2.94 -9.80 23.13
C VAL A 243 2.14 -8.85 24.02
N THR A 244 0.82 -8.87 23.88
CA THR A 244 -0.11 -8.09 24.69
C THR A 244 -1.17 -9.02 25.24
N LYS A 245 -1.33 -9.05 26.57
CA LYS A 245 -2.42 -9.79 27.21
C LYS A 245 -3.74 -9.12 26.88
N VAL A 246 -4.73 -9.91 26.49
CA VAL A 246 -6.06 -9.44 26.11
C VAL A 246 -7.08 -9.94 27.12
N SER A 247 -7.94 -9.03 27.56
CA SER A 247 -9.04 -9.33 28.49
C SER A 247 -10.32 -9.64 27.70
N GLY A 248 -11.09 -10.62 28.15
CA GLY A 248 -12.38 -10.92 27.57
C GLY A 248 -13.00 -12.18 28.16
N PRO A 249 -14.29 -12.44 27.88
CA PRO A 249 -14.94 -13.67 28.29
C PRO A 249 -14.31 -14.87 27.57
N GLN A 250 -14.19 -15.99 28.27
CA GLN A 250 -13.69 -17.22 27.68
C GLN A 250 -14.75 -17.81 26.72
N SER A 251 -14.34 -18.20 25.52
CA SER A 251 -15.15 -18.91 24.55
C SER A 251 -14.29 -19.91 23.78
N SER A 252 -14.89 -20.99 23.28
CA SER A 252 -14.26 -21.91 22.32
C SER A 252 -14.32 -21.40 20.87
N ARG A 253 -14.82 -20.17 20.65
CA ARG A 253 -14.93 -19.57 19.33
C ARG A 253 -14.43 -18.14 19.28
N VAL A 254 -13.65 -17.84 18.24
CA VAL A 254 -13.14 -16.51 17.93
C VAL A 254 -13.69 -16.05 16.59
N GLY A 255 -14.26 -14.84 16.57
CA GLY A 255 -14.63 -14.14 15.35
C GLY A 255 -13.51 -13.20 14.93
N VAL A 256 -13.23 -13.12 13.64
CA VAL A 256 -12.23 -12.19 13.07
C VAL A 256 -12.90 -11.37 11.99
N TYR A 257 -12.80 -10.05 12.12
CA TYR A 257 -13.25 -9.09 11.14
C TYR A 257 -12.05 -8.35 10.56
N LEU A 258 -11.97 -8.30 9.24
CA LEU A 258 -11.00 -7.53 8.50
C LEU A 258 -11.75 -6.50 7.65
N ASP A 259 -11.39 -5.24 7.78
CA ASP A 259 -11.61 -4.22 6.73
C ASP A 259 -10.24 -3.81 6.21
N HIS A 260 -9.84 -4.43 5.09
CA HIS A 260 -8.52 -4.21 4.52
C HIS A 260 -8.33 -2.76 4.06
N LYS A 261 -9.37 -2.14 3.48
CA LYS A 261 -9.32 -0.78 2.93
C LYS A 261 -9.26 0.27 4.03
N ALA A 262 -10.07 0.12 5.09
CA ALA A 262 -10.02 1.01 6.24
C ALA A 262 -8.79 0.74 7.13
N GLY A 263 -8.14 -0.42 6.98
CA GLY A 263 -7.00 -0.80 7.80
C GLY A 263 -7.37 -1.29 9.19
N THR A 264 -8.55 -1.91 9.33
CA THR A 264 -9.07 -2.40 10.61
C THR A 264 -8.99 -3.92 10.66
N LEU A 265 -8.45 -4.46 11.75
CA LEU A 265 -8.51 -5.89 12.08
C LEU A 265 -8.99 -6.05 13.51
N SER A 266 -10.14 -6.68 13.69
CA SER A 266 -10.82 -6.84 14.98
C SER A 266 -11.01 -8.31 15.29
N PHE A 267 -10.69 -8.69 16.53
CA PHE A 267 -10.86 -10.03 17.07
C PHE A 267 -11.92 -10.02 18.15
N TYR A 268 -12.78 -11.03 18.15
CA TYR A 268 -13.93 -11.12 19.06
C TYR A 268 -14.00 -12.49 19.71
N SER A 269 -14.42 -12.52 20.97
CA SER A 269 -14.91 -13.73 21.61
C SER A 269 -16.37 -13.89 21.21
N VAL A 270 -16.73 -15.05 20.69
CA VAL A 270 -18.08 -15.35 20.22
C VAL A 270 -18.64 -16.50 21.05
N SER A 271 -19.65 -16.23 21.88
CA SER A 271 -20.43 -17.24 22.60
C SER A 271 -21.92 -16.92 22.40
N ASP A 272 -22.70 -16.87 23.48
CA ASP A 272 -24.07 -16.32 23.44
C ASP A 272 -24.05 -14.81 23.14
N THR A 273 -22.95 -14.14 23.49
CA THR A 273 -22.70 -12.74 23.16
C THR A 273 -21.40 -12.60 22.37
N MET A 274 -21.27 -11.48 21.65
CA MET A 274 -20.07 -11.15 20.90
C MET A 274 -19.33 -9.99 21.58
N THR A 275 -18.11 -10.24 22.04
CA THR A 275 -17.30 -9.24 22.77
C THR A 275 -16.01 -8.96 22.01
N LEU A 276 -15.71 -7.68 21.77
CA LEU A 276 -14.43 -7.28 21.17
C LEU A 276 -13.28 -7.60 22.13
N LEU A 277 -12.32 -8.38 21.66
CA LEU A 277 -11.10 -8.74 22.39
C LEU A 277 -9.98 -7.76 22.09
N HIS A 278 -9.67 -7.59 20.81
CA HIS A 278 -8.57 -6.73 20.39
C HIS A 278 -8.86 -6.13 19.02
N ARG A 279 -8.33 -4.92 18.79
CA ARG A 279 -8.42 -4.22 17.52
C ARG A 279 -7.07 -3.63 17.16
N VAL A 280 -6.71 -3.84 15.91
CA VAL A 280 -5.55 -3.22 15.26
C VAL A 280 -6.05 -2.23 14.23
N GLN A 281 -5.46 -1.03 14.22
CA GLN A 281 -5.61 -0.07 13.13
C GLN A 281 -4.25 0.12 12.46
N THR A 282 -4.11 -0.27 11.20
CA THR A 282 -2.86 -0.17 10.45
C THR A 282 -3.10 -0.19 8.94
N THR A 283 -2.11 0.22 8.15
CA THR A 283 -2.20 0.15 6.68
C THR A 283 -1.69 -1.20 6.20
N PHE A 284 -2.57 -2.02 5.64
CA PHE A 284 -2.19 -3.28 5.01
C PHE A 284 -1.66 -3.05 3.59
N THR A 285 -0.48 -3.58 3.29
CA THR A 285 0.22 -3.33 2.02
C THR A 285 0.05 -4.45 1.00
N GLN A 286 -0.41 -5.62 1.44
CA GLN A 286 -0.66 -6.79 0.61
C GLN A 286 -1.96 -7.48 1.06
N PRO A 287 -2.55 -8.39 0.26
CA PRO A 287 -3.64 -9.24 0.70
C PRO A 287 -3.26 -10.05 1.95
N LEU A 288 -4.22 -10.21 2.87
CA LEU A 288 -4.03 -10.97 4.09
C LEU A 288 -4.62 -12.36 3.96
N TYR A 289 -3.85 -13.36 4.37
CA TYR A 289 -4.24 -14.77 4.34
C TYR A 289 -4.52 -15.20 5.78
N PRO A 290 -5.75 -15.60 6.12
CA PRO A 290 -6.06 -16.22 7.41
C PRO A 290 -5.24 -17.49 7.60
N GLY A 291 -4.87 -17.80 8.83
CA GLY A 291 -4.03 -18.96 9.13
C GLY A 291 -4.12 -19.39 10.57
N PHE A 292 -3.55 -20.57 10.83
CA PHE A 292 -3.55 -21.19 12.15
C PHE A 292 -2.16 -21.67 12.49
N TRP A 293 -1.78 -21.49 13.75
CA TRP A 293 -0.63 -22.14 14.36
C TRP A 293 -1.12 -22.97 15.54
N LEU A 294 -0.83 -24.27 15.50
CA LEU A 294 -1.20 -25.20 16.56
C LEU A 294 0.03 -25.57 17.37
N ASN A 295 -0.06 -25.42 18.68
CA ASN A 295 1.01 -25.87 19.58
C ASN A 295 0.89 -27.38 19.82
N PHE A 296 1.95 -28.03 20.31
CA PHE A 296 2.11 -29.48 20.42
C PHE A 296 1.14 -30.21 21.38
N PHE A 297 0.12 -29.52 21.91
CA PHE A 297 -0.81 -29.98 22.95
C PHE A 297 -2.18 -30.42 22.41
N ASN A 298 -2.22 -31.15 21.28
CA ASN A 298 -3.45 -31.63 20.65
C ASN A 298 -4.48 -30.51 20.33
N GLY A 299 -3.99 -29.36 19.87
CA GLY A 299 -4.87 -28.27 19.43
C GLY A 299 -5.71 -28.67 18.22
N THR A 300 -6.91 -28.10 18.08
CA THR A 300 -7.68 -28.15 16.84
C THR A 300 -8.29 -26.78 16.53
N ALA A 301 -8.36 -26.43 15.25
CA ALA A 301 -9.03 -25.23 14.78
C ALA A 301 -9.93 -25.58 13.59
N GLU A 302 -11.15 -25.08 13.58
CA GLU A 302 -12.15 -25.34 12.54
C GLU A 302 -12.80 -24.04 12.08
N LEU A 303 -12.70 -23.76 10.79
CA LEU A 303 -13.43 -22.69 10.11
C LEU A 303 -14.92 -23.02 10.13
N VAL A 304 -15.70 -22.18 10.81
CA VAL A 304 -17.14 -22.35 10.96
C VAL A 304 -17.83 -21.97 9.65
N LYS A 305 -18.83 -22.76 9.25
CA LYS A 305 -19.71 -22.38 8.14
C LYS A 305 -20.77 -21.41 8.68
N LEU A 306 -20.65 -20.16 8.26
CA LEU A 306 -21.56 -19.07 8.60
C LEU A 306 -22.70 -18.97 7.59
#